data_AF-A0A098QTJ7-F1
#
_entry.id   AF-A0A098QTJ7-F1
#
_cell.length_a   1.000
_cell.length_b   1.000
_cell.length_c   1.000
_cell.angle_alpha   90.00
_cell.angle_beta   90.00
_cell.angle_gamma   90.00
#
_symmetry.space_group_name_H-M   'P 1'
#
loop_
_entity.id
_entity.type
_entity.pdbx_description
1 polymer ?
#
loop_
_entity_poly.entity_id
_entity_poly.type
_entity_poly.pdbx_seq_one_letter_code
_entity_poly.pdbx_strand_id
1 'polypeptide(L)'
;MTTATKKNIAGWIGVAITILFSSLWAYWGAFENFHEGWYSTSLGENLFMFVFQYLLFTILFVVLAVVSLQWKRIGLALHVLIGGFCIWFFSGANFSVLGLLIIIPFAGLGILYFWGDPRPKRWAYRLIILIPLLIIGAISVPQGIKVSQRVDDRNLGTRIIQGNGVTLAWAPRGPGWPDRGVSWEEAREICRHLSADGLSVMESPQNIWRLPTVDEAVRSMSIHGQNAGGEWRQDQGEAVYRKAPDKESPLWDVHSKVIYYWTAQTSPQSDLSAYIVVYHGGVFEKRKTNQQGYLSFRAVKGVP
;
A
#
# COMPACT_ATOMS: atom_id res chain seq x y z
N MET A 1 -3.77 47.03 10.66
CA MET A 1 -3.20 46.21 9.56
C MET A 1 -3.84 46.60 8.23
N THR A 2 -3.05 46.93 7.20
CA THR A 2 -3.58 47.38 5.89
C THR A 2 -4.26 46.24 5.13
N THR A 3 -5.16 46.57 4.20
CA THR A 3 -5.78 45.60 3.28
C THR A 3 -4.75 44.81 2.47
N ALA A 4 -3.65 45.46 2.07
CA ALA A 4 -2.53 44.79 1.40
C ALA A 4 -1.86 43.74 2.29
N THR A 5 -1.62 44.06 3.57
CA THR A 5 -1.04 43.10 4.52
C THR A 5 -1.98 41.92 4.78
N LYS A 6 -3.30 42.17 4.91
CA LYS A 6 -4.30 41.09 5.08
C LYS A 6 -4.32 40.13 3.89
N LYS A 7 -4.33 40.65 2.66
CA LYS A 7 -4.26 39.83 1.43
C LYS A 7 -2.97 39.02 1.35
N ASN A 8 -1.85 39.63 1.72
CA ASN A 8 -0.56 38.94 1.74
C ASN A 8 -0.57 37.75 2.72
N ILE A 9 -1.07 37.97 3.93
CA ILE A 9 -1.17 36.94 4.97
C ILE A 9 -2.11 35.82 4.52
N ALA A 10 -3.31 36.14 4.03
CA ALA A 10 -4.24 35.13 3.53
C ALA A 10 -3.62 34.28 2.39
N GLY A 11 -2.86 34.93 1.49
CA GLY A 11 -2.14 34.25 0.43
C GLY A 11 -1.08 33.28 0.96
N TRP A 12 -0.27 33.71 1.94
CA TRP A 12 0.76 32.87 2.54
C TRP A 12 0.18 31.74 3.42
N ILE A 13 -0.97 31.95 4.05
CA ILE A 13 -1.73 30.88 4.71
C ILE A 13 -2.14 29.83 3.68
N GLY A 14 -2.68 30.25 2.53
CA GLY A 14 -3.00 29.34 1.43
C GLY A 14 -1.79 28.53 0.97
N VAL A 15 -0.65 29.19 0.74
CA VAL A 15 0.63 28.54 0.38
C VAL A 15 1.06 27.52 1.43
N ALA A 16 1.02 27.87 2.72
CA ALA A 16 1.41 26.98 3.80
C ALA A 16 0.52 25.74 3.88
N ILE A 17 -0.80 25.91 3.76
CA ILE A 17 -1.76 24.80 3.76
C ILE A 17 -1.55 23.91 2.53
N THR A 18 -1.37 24.49 1.33
CA THR A 18 -1.07 23.70 0.12
C THR A 18 0.19 22.88 0.31
N ILE A 19 1.29 23.48 0.80
CA ILE A 19 2.54 22.77 1.04
C ILE A 19 2.31 21.61 2.01
N LEU A 20 1.59 21.83 3.11
CA LEU A 20 1.29 20.78 4.09
C LEU A 20 0.56 19.60 3.44
N PHE A 21 -0.54 19.86 2.73
CA PHE A 21 -1.34 18.79 2.12
C PHE A 21 -0.62 18.11 0.95
N SER A 22 0.01 18.86 0.04
CA SER A 22 0.75 18.26 -1.07
C SER A 22 1.96 17.47 -0.58
N SER A 23 2.62 17.90 0.50
CA SER A 23 3.73 17.16 1.13
C SER A 23 3.26 15.89 1.82
N LEU A 24 2.13 15.94 2.53
CA LEU A 24 1.53 14.76 3.17
C LEU A 24 1.17 13.69 2.13
N TRP A 25 0.48 14.09 1.05
CA TRP A 25 0.12 13.19 -0.04
C TRP A 25 1.35 12.74 -0.85
N ALA A 26 2.39 13.57 -0.97
CA ALA A 26 3.65 13.19 -1.60
C ALA A 26 4.35 12.08 -0.82
N TYR A 27 4.45 12.24 0.50
CA TYR A 27 5.03 11.24 1.40
C TYR A 27 4.26 9.93 1.33
N TRP A 28 2.93 9.98 1.53
CA TRP A 28 2.08 8.79 1.54
C TRP A 28 2.09 8.09 0.18
N GLY A 29 1.87 8.84 -0.91
CA GLY A 29 1.87 8.29 -2.27
C GLY A 29 3.22 7.68 -2.67
N ALA A 30 4.33 8.34 -2.36
CA ALA A 30 5.65 7.78 -2.61
C ALA A 30 5.89 6.49 -1.84
N PHE A 31 5.53 6.44 -0.56
CA PHE A 31 5.71 5.23 0.25
C PHE A 31 4.82 4.08 -0.23
N GLU A 32 3.51 4.32 -0.38
CA GLU A 32 2.52 3.31 -0.79
C GLU A 32 2.81 2.74 -2.18
N ASN A 33 3.31 3.56 -3.11
CA ASN A 33 3.69 3.09 -4.42
C ASN A 33 4.74 1.97 -4.35
N PHE A 34 5.75 2.06 -3.49
CA PHE A 34 6.74 0.99 -3.34
C PHE A 34 6.27 -0.13 -2.40
N HIS A 35 5.30 0.18 -1.52
CA HIS A 35 4.72 -0.81 -0.63
C HIS A 35 3.78 -1.78 -1.37
N GLU A 36 2.86 -1.24 -2.18
CA GLU A 36 1.78 -1.99 -2.84
C GLU A 36 1.83 -1.91 -4.39
N GLY A 37 2.29 -0.79 -4.95
CA GLY A 37 2.17 -0.49 -6.39
C GLY A 37 3.30 -0.99 -7.28
N TRP A 38 4.50 -1.20 -6.73
CA TRP A 38 5.71 -1.50 -7.50
C TRP A 38 5.90 -3.00 -7.67
N TYR A 39 5.05 -3.61 -8.50
CA TYR A 39 5.08 -5.04 -8.81
C TYR A 39 5.12 -5.35 -10.31
N SER A 40 4.82 -4.39 -11.20
CA SER A 40 4.88 -4.68 -12.63
C SER A 40 6.32 -5.00 -13.06
N THR A 41 6.47 -5.89 -14.04
CA THR A 41 7.74 -6.14 -14.72
C THR A 41 8.12 -4.97 -15.64
N SER A 42 7.15 -4.15 -16.05
CA SER A 42 7.35 -2.97 -16.89
C SER A 42 7.62 -1.73 -16.03
N LEU A 43 8.79 -1.12 -16.23
CA LEU A 43 9.12 0.17 -15.60
C LEU A 43 8.08 1.24 -15.96
N GLY A 44 7.59 1.25 -17.20
CA GLY A 44 6.59 2.22 -17.65
C GLY A 44 5.27 2.09 -16.89
N GLU A 45 4.81 0.87 -16.64
CA GLU A 45 3.58 0.63 -15.86
C GLU A 45 3.75 1.02 -14.40
N ASN A 46 4.89 0.69 -13.78
CA ASN A 46 5.20 1.12 -12.41
C ASN A 46 5.24 2.65 -12.29
N LEU A 47 5.86 3.35 -13.24
CA LEU A 47 5.88 4.81 -13.27
C LEU A 47 4.49 5.41 -13.54
N PHE A 48 3.70 4.77 -14.40
CA PHE A 48 2.32 5.18 -14.66
C PHE A 48 1.46 5.08 -13.39
N MET A 49 1.49 3.94 -12.69
CA MET A 49 0.81 3.79 -11.40
C MET A 49 1.33 4.81 -10.39
N PHE A 50 2.64 5.00 -10.31
CA PHE A 50 3.23 5.96 -9.39
C PHE A 50 2.67 7.37 -9.58
N VAL A 51 2.60 7.85 -10.82
CA VAL A 51 2.10 9.21 -11.12
C VAL A 51 0.58 9.30 -10.97
N PHE A 52 -0.18 8.41 -11.60
CA PHE A 52 -1.63 8.57 -11.76
C PHE A 52 -2.46 7.95 -10.64
N GLN A 53 -1.94 6.95 -9.94
CA GLN A 53 -2.64 6.32 -8.81
C GLN A 53 -2.14 6.88 -7.48
N TYR A 54 -0.82 6.96 -7.29
CA TYR A 54 -0.25 7.27 -5.97
C TYR A 54 0.09 8.76 -5.77
N LEU A 55 0.52 9.49 -6.80
CA LEU A 55 0.84 10.92 -6.70
C LEU A 55 -0.29 11.87 -7.12
N LEU A 56 -1.46 11.33 -7.50
CA LEU A 56 -2.56 12.11 -8.07
C LEU A 56 -2.96 13.31 -7.19
N PHE A 57 -3.18 13.10 -5.89
CA PHE A 57 -3.60 14.18 -5.00
C PHE A 57 -2.51 15.25 -4.82
N THR A 58 -1.24 14.85 -4.71
CA THR A 58 -0.11 15.77 -4.69
C THR A 58 -0.10 16.67 -5.92
N ILE A 59 -0.23 16.07 -7.11
CA ILE A 59 -0.24 16.78 -8.38
C ILE A 59 -1.44 17.73 -8.43
N LEU A 60 -2.63 17.29 -8.02
CA LEU A 60 -3.84 18.12 -7.98
C LEU A 60 -3.66 19.35 -7.09
N PHE A 61 -3.18 19.19 -5.85
CA PHE A 61 -2.94 20.32 -4.95
C PHE A 61 -1.92 21.32 -5.52
N VAL A 62 -0.82 20.82 -6.09
CA VAL A 62 0.23 21.66 -6.69
C VAL A 62 -0.29 22.42 -7.90
N VAL A 63 -0.92 21.73 -8.87
CA VAL A 63 -1.45 22.34 -10.10
C VAL A 63 -2.51 23.38 -9.77
N LEU A 64 -3.45 23.04 -8.89
CA LEU A 64 -4.51 23.95 -8.49
C LEU A 64 -3.98 25.21 -7.81
N ALA A 65 -2.99 25.09 -6.93
CA ALA A 65 -2.38 26.24 -6.29
C ALA A 65 -1.62 27.12 -7.30
N VAL A 66 -0.88 26.52 -8.24
CA VAL A 66 -0.16 27.25 -9.31
C VAL A 66 -1.14 28.04 -10.18
N VAL A 67 -2.23 27.40 -10.63
CA VAL A 67 -3.29 28.06 -11.39
C VAL A 67 -3.93 29.17 -10.57
N SER A 68 -4.26 28.92 -9.30
CA SER A 68 -4.89 29.93 -8.43
C SER A 68 -4.03 31.17 -8.18
N LEU A 69 -2.71 31.01 -8.09
CA LEU A 69 -1.78 32.15 -7.95
C LEU A 69 -1.72 33.05 -9.19
N GLN A 70 -1.95 32.46 -10.37
CA GLN A 70 -1.92 33.15 -11.66
C GLN A 70 -3.30 33.70 -12.06
N TRP A 71 -4.36 32.90 -11.89
CA TRP A 71 -5.72 33.16 -12.35
C TRP A 71 -6.74 32.85 -11.26
N LYS A 72 -6.90 33.78 -10.31
CA LYS A 72 -7.75 33.61 -9.12
C LYS A 72 -9.16 33.08 -9.39
N ARG A 73 -9.85 33.63 -10.41
CA ARG A 73 -11.22 33.22 -10.77
C ARG A 73 -11.28 31.78 -11.30
N ILE A 74 -10.35 31.44 -12.20
CA ILE A 74 -10.24 30.09 -12.77
C ILE A 74 -9.86 29.10 -11.66
N GLY A 75 -8.89 29.47 -10.83
CA GLY A 75 -8.47 28.69 -9.66
C GLY A 75 -9.64 28.38 -8.74
N LEU A 76 -10.42 29.38 -8.31
CA LEU A 76 -11.60 29.17 -7.48
C LEU A 76 -12.62 28.23 -8.15
N ALA A 77 -12.93 28.45 -9.43
CA ALA A 77 -13.86 27.60 -10.17
C ALA A 77 -13.38 26.14 -10.21
N LEU A 78 -12.09 25.89 -10.47
CA LEU A 78 -11.53 24.55 -10.49
C LEU A 78 -11.58 23.87 -9.11
N HIS A 79 -11.31 24.58 -8.02
CA HIS A 79 -11.43 24.01 -6.67
C HIS A 79 -12.88 23.57 -6.37
N VAL A 80 -13.87 24.39 -6.77
CA VAL A 80 -15.29 24.04 -6.59
C VAL A 80 -15.67 22.83 -7.45
N LEU A 81 -15.26 22.81 -8.72
CA LEU A 81 -15.56 21.70 -9.64
C LEU A 81 -14.94 20.38 -9.16
N ILE A 82 -13.66 20.40 -8.75
CA ILE A 82 -12.97 19.20 -8.26
C ILE A 82 -13.54 18.76 -6.92
N GLY A 83 -13.86 19.69 -6.01
CA GLY A 83 -14.57 19.36 -4.77
C GLY A 83 -15.91 18.67 -5.05
N GLY A 84 -16.72 19.22 -5.96
CA GLY A 84 -17.98 18.61 -6.39
C GLY A 84 -17.80 17.23 -7.02
N PHE A 85 -16.80 17.07 -7.89
CA PHE A 85 -16.43 15.78 -8.47
C PHE A 85 -16.05 14.75 -7.41
N CYS A 86 -15.22 15.13 -6.42
CA CYS A 86 -14.83 14.24 -5.33
C CYS A 86 -16.03 13.81 -4.47
N ILE A 87 -17.01 14.69 -4.21
CA ILE A 87 -18.24 14.32 -3.49
C ILE A 87 -19.01 13.24 -4.25
N TRP A 88 -19.17 13.41 -5.56
CA TRP A 88 -19.87 12.44 -6.40
C TRP A 88 -19.10 11.11 -6.51
N PHE A 89 -17.81 11.18 -6.84
CA PHE A 89 -16.96 10.01 -7.09
C PHE A 89 -16.73 9.16 -5.83
N PHE A 90 -16.60 9.80 -4.66
CA PHE A 90 -16.39 9.12 -3.39
C PHE A 90 -17.65 9.06 -2.50
N SER A 91 -18.84 9.05 -3.10
CA SER A 91 -20.12 9.10 -2.36
C SER A 91 -20.34 7.99 -1.33
N GLY A 92 -19.61 6.87 -1.41
CA GLY A 92 -19.60 5.80 -0.40
C GLY A 92 -18.51 5.89 0.66
N ALA A 93 -17.64 6.89 0.63
CA ALA A 93 -16.52 7.04 1.55
C ALA A 93 -16.94 7.68 2.88
N ASN A 94 -16.17 7.40 3.95
CA ASN A 94 -16.41 8.00 5.26
C ASN A 94 -16.18 9.53 5.20
N PHE A 95 -17.09 10.30 5.81
CA PHE A 95 -17.01 11.76 5.91
C PHE A 95 -15.69 12.26 6.49
N SER A 96 -15.10 11.55 7.45
CA SER A 96 -13.80 11.94 8.03
C SER A 96 -12.68 11.93 6.98
N VAL A 97 -12.73 11.03 6.00
CA VAL A 97 -11.73 10.97 4.92
C VAL A 97 -12.11 11.97 3.83
N LEU A 98 -13.33 11.91 3.32
CA LEU A 98 -13.74 12.74 2.18
C LEU A 98 -13.90 14.22 2.58
N GLY A 99 -14.66 14.49 3.63
CA GLY A 99 -14.96 15.84 4.08
C GLY A 99 -13.72 16.57 4.60
N LEU A 100 -13.04 16.00 5.60
CA LEU A 100 -11.94 16.67 6.29
C LEU A 100 -10.63 16.72 5.50
N LEU A 101 -10.29 15.66 4.76
CA LEU A 101 -8.98 15.58 4.07
C LEU A 101 -9.00 16.03 2.61
N ILE A 102 -10.19 16.10 1.99
CA ILE A 102 -10.31 16.42 0.56
C ILE A 102 -11.17 17.67 0.34
N ILE A 103 -12.45 17.64 0.73
CA ILE A 103 -13.40 18.70 0.38
C ILE A 103 -13.10 20.03 1.08
N ILE A 104 -12.93 20.01 2.41
CA ILE A 104 -12.66 21.23 3.19
C ILE A 104 -11.33 21.87 2.76
N PRO A 105 -10.22 21.12 2.60
CA PRO A 105 -8.98 21.68 2.09
C PRO A 105 -9.15 22.33 0.71
N PHE A 106 -9.83 21.68 -0.25
CA PHE A 106 -10.03 22.28 -1.58
C PHE A 106 -10.88 23.56 -1.52
N ALA A 107 -12.02 23.55 -0.82
CA ALA A 107 -12.87 24.73 -0.71
C ALA A 107 -12.14 25.89 0.00
N GLY A 108 -11.48 25.59 1.13
CA GLY A 108 -10.71 26.54 1.91
C GLY A 108 -9.56 27.16 1.10
N LEU A 109 -8.80 26.34 0.37
CA LEU A 109 -7.72 26.83 -0.49
C LEU A 109 -8.21 27.68 -1.65
N GLY A 110 -9.31 27.29 -2.31
CA GLY A 110 -9.92 28.08 -3.37
C GLY A 110 -10.28 29.48 -2.90
N ILE A 111 -10.92 29.57 -1.72
CA ILE A 111 -11.27 30.82 -1.03
C ILE A 111 -10.02 31.62 -0.67
N LEU A 112 -9.04 31.00 -0.02
CA LEU A 112 -7.81 31.66 0.43
C LEU A 112 -7.02 32.25 -0.75
N TYR A 113 -6.87 31.54 -1.86
CA TYR A 113 -6.17 32.06 -3.02
C TYR A 113 -6.98 33.10 -3.81
N PHE A 114 -8.31 33.02 -3.80
CA PHE A 114 -9.15 34.01 -4.46
C PHE A 114 -8.96 35.40 -3.82
N TRP A 115 -9.03 35.49 -2.49
CA TRP A 115 -8.85 36.76 -1.77
C TRP A 115 -7.40 37.08 -1.39
N GLY A 116 -6.53 36.08 -1.28
CA GLY A 116 -5.12 36.20 -0.92
C GLY A 116 -4.22 36.61 -2.08
N ASP A 117 -3.06 37.20 -1.79
CA ASP A 117 -2.03 37.57 -2.79
C ASP A 117 -0.65 37.46 -2.14
N PRO A 118 -0.03 36.26 -2.10
CA PRO A 118 1.25 36.08 -1.42
C PRO A 118 2.35 36.81 -2.18
N ARG A 119 3.05 37.70 -1.47
CA ARG A 119 4.18 38.45 -1.97
C ARG A 119 5.42 38.14 -1.13
N PRO A 120 6.57 37.87 -1.76
CA PRO A 120 6.80 37.74 -3.21
C PRO A 120 6.27 36.42 -3.81
N LYS A 121 5.54 36.50 -4.94
CA LYS A 121 4.93 35.33 -5.62
C LYS A 121 5.93 34.26 -6.07
N ARG A 122 7.13 34.66 -6.48
CA ARG A 122 8.18 33.72 -6.96
C ARG A 122 8.53 32.67 -5.90
N TRP A 123 8.54 33.07 -4.62
CA TRP A 123 8.80 32.15 -3.52
C TRP A 123 7.61 31.23 -3.26
N ALA A 124 6.38 31.71 -3.38
CA ALA A 124 5.20 30.85 -3.31
C ALA A 124 5.25 29.72 -4.34
N TYR A 125 5.52 30.02 -5.62
CA TYR A 125 5.68 29.01 -6.67
C TYR A 125 6.80 28.01 -6.36
N ARG A 126 7.98 28.50 -5.96
CA ARG A 126 9.12 27.65 -5.63
C ARG A 126 8.80 26.68 -4.50
N LEU A 127 8.18 27.15 -3.43
CA LEU A 127 7.90 26.30 -2.26
C LEU A 127 6.81 25.26 -2.55
N ILE A 128 5.74 25.65 -3.25
CA ILE A 128 4.63 24.75 -3.62
C ILE A 128 5.14 23.59 -4.48
N ILE A 129 6.08 23.84 -5.39
CA ILE A 129 6.61 22.84 -6.32
C ILE A 129 7.76 22.05 -5.70
N LEU A 130 8.75 22.75 -5.13
CA LEU A 130 10.02 22.12 -4.73
C LEU A 130 9.86 21.25 -3.49
N ILE A 131 9.07 21.64 -2.49
CA ILE A 131 8.98 20.88 -1.23
C ILE A 131 8.39 19.47 -1.47
N PRO A 132 7.24 19.31 -2.15
CA PRO A 132 6.71 17.97 -2.44
C PRO A 132 7.64 17.15 -3.34
N LEU A 133 8.32 17.78 -4.32
CA LEU A 133 9.29 17.08 -5.17
C LEU A 133 10.50 16.56 -4.38
N LEU A 134 11.00 17.34 -3.41
CA LEU A 134 12.08 16.89 -2.53
C LEU A 134 11.63 15.70 -1.68
N ILE A 135 10.40 15.71 -1.17
CA ILE A 135 9.84 14.58 -0.42
C ILE A 135 9.71 13.34 -1.30
N ILE A 136 9.16 13.49 -2.52
CA ILE A 136 9.08 12.42 -3.50
C ILE A 136 10.47 11.82 -3.74
N GLY A 137 11.48 12.65 -4.04
CA GLY A 137 12.84 12.17 -4.25
C GLY A 137 13.43 11.47 -3.02
N ALA A 138 13.25 12.06 -1.83
CA ALA A 138 13.80 11.53 -0.58
C ALA A 138 13.20 10.17 -0.18
N ILE A 139 11.93 9.91 -0.50
CA ILE A 139 11.27 8.62 -0.23
C ILE A 139 11.51 7.64 -1.37
N SER A 140 11.30 8.06 -2.62
CA SER A 140 11.33 7.16 -3.77
C SER A 140 12.73 6.64 -4.10
N VAL A 141 13.80 7.39 -3.84
CA VAL A 141 15.16 6.91 -4.16
C VAL A 141 15.57 5.74 -3.26
N PRO A 142 15.53 5.82 -1.92
CA PRO A 142 15.80 4.67 -1.05
C PRO A 142 14.86 3.48 -1.29
N GLN A 143 13.56 3.73 -1.49
CA GLN A 143 12.61 2.65 -1.74
C GLN A 143 12.83 1.98 -3.11
N GLY A 144 13.15 2.77 -4.14
CA GLY A 144 13.52 2.25 -5.45
C GLY A 144 14.78 1.39 -5.40
N ILE A 145 15.82 1.82 -4.67
CA ILE A 145 17.01 1.01 -4.42
C ILE A 145 16.62 -0.32 -3.74
N LYS A 146 15.87 -0.26 -2.64
CA LYS A 146 15.41 -1.46 -1.92
C LYS A 146 14.67 -2.44 -2.85
N VAL A 147 13.68 -1.96 -3.59
CA VAL A 147 12.85 -2.82 -4.46
C VAL A 147 13.67 -3.37 -5.63
N SER A 148 14.63 -2.61 -6.17
CA SER A 148 15.54 -3.11 -7.23
C SER A 148 16.51 -4.20 -6.78
N GLN A 149 16.70 -4.36 -5.46
CA GLN A 149 17.59 -5.37 -4.87
C GLN A 149 16.84 -6.65 -4.49
N ARG A 150 15.52 -6.72 -4.74
CA ARG A 150 14.73 -7.91 -4.43
C ARG A 150 15.20 -9.12 -5.23
N VAL A 151 15.36 -10.24 -4.53
CA VAL A 151 15.66 -11.52 -5.16
C VAL A 151 14.40 -12.09 -5.82
N ASP A 152 14.46 -12.24 -7.13
CA ASP A 152 13.49 -12.97 -7.94
C ASP A 152 14.22 -14.06 -8.74
N ASP A 153 14.00 -15.31 -8.36
CA ASP A 153 14.57 -16.48 -9.06
C ASP A 153 13.65 -17.01 -10.17
N ARG A 154 12.51 -16.36 -10.43
CA ARG A 154 11.48 -16.70 -11.41
C ARG A 154 10.89 -18.11 -11.27
N ASN A 155 11.21 -18.82 -10.19
CA ASN A 155 10.71 -20.15 -9.96
C ASN A 155 9.46 -20.08 -9.09
N LEU A 156 8.32 -20.08 -9.79
CA LEU A 156 6.97 -20.06 -9.24
C LEU A 156 6.41 -21.47 -8.99
N GLY A 157 7.23 -22.51 -9.07
CA GLY A 157 6.84 -23.89 -8.77
C GLY A 157 6.73 -24.16 -7.26
N THR A 158 6.53 -25.43 -6.90
CA THR A 158 6.53 -25.87 -5.50
C THR A 158 7.90 -25.59 -4.89
N ARG A 159 7.93 -24.98 -3.70
CA ARG A 159 9.18 -24.62 -3.01
C ARG A 159 9.27 -25.33 -1.67
N ILE A 160 10.35 -26.06 -1.44
CA ILE A 160 10.70 -26.50 -0.09
C ILE A 160 11.46 -25.35 0.57
N ILE A 161 10.88 -24.79 1.63
CA ILE A 161 11.53 -23.76 2.45
C ILE A 161 11.95 -24.43 3.76
N GLN A 162 13.26 -24.50 3.97
CA GLN A 162 13.88 -25.02 5.18
C GLN A 162 14.62 -23.89 5.87
N GLY A 163 14.25 -23.59 7.11
CA GLY A 163 14.87 -22.53 7.88
C GLY A 163 14.18 -22.30 9.22
N ASN A 164 14.95 -21.81 10.20
CA ASN A 164 14.44 -21.44 11.53
C ASN A 164 13.58 -22.49 12.24
N GLY A 165 13.93 -23.77 12.07
CA GLY A 165 13.24 -24.91 12.69
C GLY A 165 11.98 -25.38 11.96
N VAL A 166 11.64 -24.82 10.78
CA VAL A 166 10.53 -25.29 9.93
C VAL A 166 11.05 -25.83 8.60
N THR A 167 10.39 -26.88 8.10
CA THR A 167 10.61 -27.44 6.76
C THR A 167 9.25 -27.73 6.14
N LEU A 168 8.85 -26.92 5.15
CA LEU A 168 7.53 -26.99 4.52
C LEU A 168 7.66 -26.95 3.01
N ALA A 169 6.77 -27.68 2.33
CA ALA A 169 6.53 -27.50 0.91
C ALA A 169 5.43 -26.44 0.73
N TRP A 170 5.77 -25.36 0.03
CA TRP A 170 4.89 -24.26 -0.33
C TRP A 170 4.36 -24.44 -1.75
N ALA A 171 3.06 -24.22 -1.93
CA ALA A 171 2.35 -24.50 -3.17
C ALA A 171 2.96 -23.74 -4.38
N PRO A 172 2.89 -24.33 -5.58
CA PRO A 172 3.22 -23.63 -6.82
C PRO A 172 2.16 -22.56 -7.13
N ARG A 173 2.48 -21.66 -8.06
CA ARG A 173 1.52 -20.68 -8.57
C ARG A 173 0.32 -21.40 -9.18
N GLY A 174 -0.88 -20.94 -8.85
CA GLY A 174 -2.11 -21.59 -9.23
C GLY A 174 -3.15 -21.50 -8.12
N PRO A 175 -4.07 -22.47 -7.99
CA PRO A 175 -5.12 -22.39 -6.99
C PRO A 175 -4.59 -22.33 -5.55
N GLY A 176 -3.47 -23.01 -5.25
CA GLY A 176 -2.84 -22.95 -3.92
C GLY A 176 -1.99 -21.70 -3.66
N TRP A 177 -1.82 -20.85 -4.66
CA TRP A 177 -1.11 -19.58 -4.55
C TRP A 177 -1.68 -18.57 -5.56
N PRO A 178 -2.90 -18.03 -5.30
CA PRO A 178 -3.58 -17.16 -6.24
C PRO A 178 -3.00 -15.74 -6.24
N ASP A 179 -3.13 -15.04 -7.36
CA ASP A 179 -2.78 -13.62 -7.53
C ASP A 179 -3.98 -12.67 -7.38
N ARG A 180 -5.07 -13.19 -6.81
CA ARG A 180 -6.31 -12.47 -6.51
C ARG A 180 -6.65 -12.50 -5.03
N GLY A 181 -7.47 -11.53 -4.64
CA GLY A 181 -8.06 -11.48 -3.30
C GLY A 181 -9.01 -12.65 -3.07
N VAL A 182 -8.93 -13.28 -1.89
CA VAL A 182 -9.88 -14.32 -1.46
C VAL A 182 -10.24 -14.15 0.01
N SER A 183 -11.41 -14.64 0.40
CA SER A 183 -11.79 -14.66 1.82
C SER A 183 -11.02 -15.74 2.58
N TRP A 184 -10.99 -15.66 3.91
CA TRP A 184 -10.31 -16.67 4.72
C TRP A 184 -10.94 -18.06 4.58
N GLU A 185 -12.28 -18.15 4.53
CA GLU A 185 -12.98 -19.43 4.35
C GLU A 185 -12.77 -19.99 2.95
N GLU A 186 -12.78 -19.15 1.90
CA GLU A 186 -12.45 -19.58 0.54
C GLU A 186 -11.01 -20.13 0.47
N ALA A 187 -10.05 -19.45 1.10
CA ALA A 187 -8.66 -19.90 1.14
C ALA A 187 -8.52 -21.29 1.81
N ARG A 188 -9.22 -21.51 2.92
CA ARG A 188 -9.26 -22.83 3.59
C ARG A 188 -9.90 -23.90 2.73
N GLU A 189 -10.99 -23.56 2.07
CA GLU A 189 -11.73 -24.51 1.24
C GLU A 189 -10.94 -24.92 0.01
N ILE A 190 -10.25 -23.97 -0.63
CA ILE A 190 -9.32 -24.27 -1.71
C ILE A 190 -8.23 -25.20 -1.18
N CYS A 191 -7.53 -24.86 -0.09
CA CYS A 191 -6.49 -25.71 0.49
C CYS A 191 -6.97 -27.15 0.73
N ARG A 192 -8.17 -27.30 1.30
CA ARG A 192 -8.79 -28.60 1.59
C ARG A 192 -8.95 -29.50 0.35
N HIS A 193 -9.15 -28.89 -0.81
CA HIS A 193 -9.42 -29.57 -2.09
C HIS A 193 -8.25 -29.57 -3.06
N LEU A 194 -7.10 -28.99 -2.71
CA LEU A 194 -5.95 -28.97 -3.61
C LEU A 194 -5.43 -30.39 -3.88
N SER A 195 -5.20 -30.68 -5.16
CA SER A 195 -4.50 -31.87 -5.64
C SER A 195 -3.13 -32.03 -4.98
N ALA A 196 -2.56 -33.23 -5.01
CA ALA A 196 -1.27 -33.50 -4.36
C ALA A 196 -0.11 -32.62 -4.88
N ASP A 197 -0.15 -32.23 -6.16
CA ASP A 197 0.80 -31.30 -6.81
C ASP A 197 0.46 -29.82 -6.59
N GLY A 198 -0.74 -29.50 -6.10
CA GLY A 198 -1.21 -28.14 -5.82
C GLY A 198 -1.64 -27.35 -7.06
N LEU A 199 -1.78 -28.00 -8.23
CA LEU A 199 -2.09 -27.34 -9.50
C LEU A 199 -3.59 -27.29 -9.83
N SER A 200 -4.43 -28.11 -9.18
CA SER A 200 -5.88 -28.14 -9.41
C SER A 200 -6.68 -28.22 -8.10
N VAL A 201 -7.93 -27.76 -8.16
CA VAL A 201 -8.92 -27.92 -7.08
C VAL A 201 -9.79 -29.11 -7.44
N MET A 202 -9.83 -30.10 -6.57
CA MET A 202 -10.55 -31.36 -6.75
C MET A 202 -11.99 -31.26 -6.23
N GLU A 203 -12.89 -32.11 -6.71
CA GLU A 203 -14.27 -32.17 -6.20
C GLU A 203 -14.35 -32.74 -4.78
N SER A 204 -13.48 -33.71 -4.46
CA SER A 204 -13.44 -34.33 -3.14
C SER A 204 -12.34 -33.71 -2.27
N PRO A 205 -12.54 -33.60 -0.94
CA PRO A 205 -11.51 -33.13 -0.01
C PRO A 205 -10.27 -34.03 -0.07
N GLN A 206 -9.11 -33.41 -0.28
CA GLN A 206 -7.80 -34.09 -0.31
C GLN A 206 -7.10 -34.00 1.05
N ASN A 207 -7.26 -32.89 1.77
CA ASN A 207 -6.66 -32.62 3.09
C ASN A 207 -5.12 -32.75 3.12
N ILE A 208 -4.46 -32.51 1.99
CA ILE A 208 -2.99 -32.54 1.87
C ILE A 208 -2.39 -31.17 2.20
N TRP A 209 -3.02 -30.12 1.67
CA TRP A 209 -2.57 -28.74 1.82
C TRP A 209 -3.43 -28.00 2.85
N ARG A 210 -2.82 -27.01 3.49
CA ARG A 210 -3.48 -26.14 4.46
C ARG A 210 -2.93 -24.73 4.40
N LEU A 211 -3.61 -23.80 5.03
CA LEU A 211 -2.99 -22.52 5.37
C LEU A 211 -1.80 -22.75 6.31
N PRO A 212 -0.71 -21.96 6.19
CA PRO A 212 0.36 -21.98 7.15
C PRO A 212 -0.13 -21.42 8.48
N THR A 213 0.45 -21.87 9.58
CA THR A 213 0.28 -21.16 10.84
C THR A 213 1.04 -19.83 10.81
N VAL A 214 0.70 -18.89 11.69
CA VAL A 214 1.45 -17.63 11.87
C VAL A 214 2.93 -17.90 12.11
N ASP A 215 3.26 -18.80 13.06
CA ASP A 215 4.65 -19.14 13.38
C ASP A 215 5.39 -19.74 12.17
N GLU A 216 4.77 -20.67 11.43
CA GLU A 216 5.37 -21.23 10.21
C GLU A 216 5.63 -20.17 9.13
N ALA A 217 4.67 -19.27 8.91
CA ALA A 217 4.82 -18.20 7.93
C ALA A 217 5.94 -17.23 8.33
N VAL A 218 5.93 -16.76 9.59
CA VAL A 218 6.95 -15.88 10.17
C VAL A 218 8.35 -16.52 10.08
N ARG A 219 8.48 -17.80 10.47
CA ARG A 219 9.76 -18.53 10.41
C ARG A 219 10.24 -18.80 8.99
N SER A 220 9.36 -18.77 8.00
CA SER A 220 9.70 -19.01 6.59
C SER A 220 10.10 -17.74 5.83
N MET A 221 9.94 -16.56 6.43
CA MET A 221 10.30 -15.29 5.80
C MET A 221 11.80 -15.22 5.50
N SER A 222 12.15 -14.55 4.40
CA SER A 222 13.51 -14.42 3.90
C SER A 222 13.84 -13.01 3.44
N ILE A 223 15.15 -12.74 3.35
CA ILE A 223 15.73 -11.56 2.73
C ILE A 223 17.05 -11.98 2.06
N HIS A 224 17.24 -11.59 0.82
CA HIS A 224 18.39 -11.87 -0.04
C HIS A 224 18.77 -13.36 -0.08
N GLY A 225 17.77 -14.22 -0.25
CA GLY A 225 17.95 -15.68 -0.29
C GLY A 225 18.30 -16.32 1.05
N GLN A 226 18.29 -15.56 2.15
CA GLN A 226 18.58 -16.05 3.49
C GLN A 226 17.34 -15.97 4.38
N ASN A 227 17.18 -16.91 5.30
CA ASN A 227 16.12 -16.86 6.29
C ASN A 227 16.26 -15.60 7.18
N ALA A 228 15.15 -14.90 7.42
CA ALA A 228 15.09 -13.65 8.19
C ALA A 228 15.19 -13.86 9.71
N GLY A 229 15.10 -15.10 10.19
CA GLY A 229 15.12 -15.47 11.61
C GLY A 229 13.87 -15.00 12.34
N GLY A 230 12.70 -15.11 11.72
CA GLY A 230 11.43 -14.64 12.28
C GLY A 230 10.97 -15.49 13.46
N GLU A 231 10.57 -14.85 14.55
CA GLU A 231 10.00 -15.49 15.74
C GLU A 231 8.62 -14.86 16.03
N TRP A 232 7.62 -15.72 16.22
CA TRP A 232 6.27 -15.29 16.60
C TRP A 232 6.12 -15.22 18.12
N ARG A 233 5.88 -14.02 18.65
CA ARG A 233 5.60 -13.78 20.07
C ARG A 233 4.08 -13.72 20.27
N GLN A 234 3.48 -14.89 20.50
CA GLN A 234 2.03 -15.03 20.58
C GLN A 234 1.39 -14.19 21.69
N ASP A 235 2.11 -14.00 22.81
CA ASP A 235 1.70 -13.16 23.94
C ASP A 235 1.59 -11.67 23.59
N GLN A 236 2.43 -11.21 22.67
CA GLN A 236 2.49 -9.82 22.22
C GLN A 236 1.71 -9.57 20.92
N GLY A 237 1.34 -10.63 20.21
CA GLY A 237 0.74 -10.51 18.88
C GLY A 237 1.72 -9.92 17.85
N GLU A 238 3.02 -10.09 18.06
CA GLU A 238 4.08 -9.47 17.27
C GLU A 238 5.08 -10.50 16.73
N ALA A 239 5.53 -10.28 15.49
CA ALA A 239 6.63 -11.03 14.90
C ALA A 239 7.92 -10.21 14.96
N VAL A 240 9.00 -10.81 15.47
CA VAL A 240 10.34 -10.19 15.50
C VAL A 240 11.27 -10.90 14.54
N TYR A 241 12.20 -10.16 13.93
CA TYR A 241 13.12 -10.71 12.94
C TYR A 241 14.55 -10.25 13.22
N ARG A 242 15.53 -11.11 12.95
CA ARG A 242 16.95 -10.73 12.98
C ARG A 242 17.31 -9.81 11.81
N LYS A 243 16.65 -10.00 10.67
CA LYS A 243 16.74 -9.13 9.49
C LYS A 243 15.33 -8.85 9.00
N ALA A 244 15.00 -7.61 8.65
CA ALA A 244 13.69 -7.29 8.09
C ALA A 244 13.49 -8.07 6.78
N PRO A 245 12.43 -8.91 6.66
CA PRO A 245 12.15 -9.62 5.43
C PRO A 245 11.59 -8.68 4.35
N ASP A 246 11.57 -9.13 3.11
CA ASP A 246 10.95 -8.40 1.99
C ASP A 246 10.22 -9.36 1.05
N LYS A 247 9.54 -8.78 0.06
CA LYS A 247 8.78 -9.48 -0.96
C LYS A 247 9.71 -10.13 -1.98
N GLU A 248 10.29 -11.27 -1.61
CA GLU A 248 11.29 -11.97 -2.42
C GLU A 248 10.97 -13.47 -2.55
N SER A 249 11.55 -14.08 -3.59
CA SER A 249 11.66 -15.53 -3.68
C SER A 249 12.41 -16.11 -2.46
N PRO A 250 12.07 -17.33 -2.01
CA PRO A 250 11.13 -18.26 -2.64
C PRO A 250 9.68 -18.13 -2.17
N LEU A 251 9.40 -17.31 -1.14
CA LEU A 251 8.09 -17.27 -0.49
C LEU A 251 7.08 -16.36 -1.21
N TRP A 252 7.56 -15.23 -1.72
CA TRP A 252 6.74 -14.23 -2.39
C TRP A 252 7.02 -14.20 -3.89
N ASP A 253 6.00 -13.85 -4.66
CA ASP A 253 6.14 -13.46 -6.06
C ASP A 253 6.35 -11.96 -6.08
N VAL A 254 7.56 -11.53 -6.44
CA VAL A 254 7.96 -10.12 -6.50
C VAL A 254 7.04 -9.33 -7.42
N HIS A 255 6.49 -9.98 -8.44
CA HIS A 255 5.67 -9.38 -9.49
C HIS A 255 4.16 -9.55 -9.30
N SER A 256 3.73 -10.10 -8.17
CA SER A 256 2.32 -10.15 -7.79
C SER A 256 1.89 -8.84 -7.12
N LYS A 257 0.63 -8.44 -7.23
CA LYS A 257 0.04 -7.38 -6.39
C LYS A 257 -0.25 -7.83 -4.97
N VAL A 258 -0.24 -9.15 -4.71
CA VAL A 258 -0.53 -9.72 -3.39
C VAL A 258 0.63 -9.39 -2.44
N ILE A 259 0.30 -8.82 -1.29
CA ILE A 259 1.26 -8.42 -0.25
C ILE A 259 0.89 -8.98 1.14
N TYR A 260 -0.27 -9.62 1.25
CA TYR A 260 -0.73 -10.26 2.48
C TYR A 260 -1.12 -11.71 2.21
N TYR A 261 -0.72 -12.59 3.14
CA TYR A 261 -1.18 -13.97 3.17
C TYR A 261 -2.01 -14.26 4.42
N TRP A 262 -3.17 -14.90 4.22
CA TRP A 262 -3.93 -15.54 5.29
C TRP A 262 -3.12 -16.63 5.97
N THR A 263 -3.32 -16.76 7.28
CA THR A 263 -2.81 -17.85 8.09
C THR A 263 -3.96 -18.69 8.66
N ALA A 264 -3.63 -19.85 9.22
CA ALA A 264 -4.61 -20.78 9.78
C ALA A 264 -5.25 -20.29 11.08
N GLN A 265 -4.61 -19.38 11.83
CA GLN A 265 -5.11 -18.95 13.14
C GLN A 265 -6.19 -17.86 13.04
N THR A 266 -7.24 -18.06 13.82
CA THR A 266 -8.24 -17.04 14.16
C THR A 266 -7.70 -16.14 15.28
N SER A 267 -8.14 -14.88 15.32
CA SER A 267 -7.79 -13.94 16.38
C SER A 267 -8.38 -14.39 17.73
N PRO A 268 -7.61 -14.40 18.83
CA PRO A 268 -8.13 -14.64 20.19
C PRO A 268 -9.21 -13.64 20.62
N GLN A 269 -9.19 -12.43 20.05
CA GLN A 269 -10.11 -11.34 20.40
C GLN A 269 -11.42 -11.42 19.62
N SER A 270 -11.43 -12.06 18.44
CA SER A 270 -12.62 -12.13 17.60
C SER A 270 -12.60 -13.32 16.65
N ASP A 271 -13.60 -14.20 16.78
CA ASP A 271 -13.80 -15.32 15.86
C ASP A 271 -14.12 -14.91 14.42
N LEU A 272 -14.50 -13.65 14.21
CA LEU A 272 -14.75 -13.05 12.89
C LEU A 272 -13.46 -12.62 12.20
N SER A 273 -12.31 -12.69 12.86
CA SER A 273 -11.03 -12.23 12.35
C SER A 273 -9.98 -13.34 12.34
N ALA A 274 -9.06 -13.28 11.40
CA ALA A 274 -7.92 -14.18 11.30
C ALA A 274 -6.64 -13.38 11.10
N TYR A 275 -5.50 -14.01 11.39
CA TYR A 275 -4.21 -13.39 11.19
C TYR A 275 -3.78 -13.42 9.72
N ILE A 276 -3.18 -12.33 9.29
CA ILE A 276 -2.48 -12.20 8.03
C ILE A 276 -1.00 -11.90 8.30
N VAL A 277 -0.12 -12.35 7.41
CA VAL A 277 1.30 -11.98 7.37
C VAL A 277 1.54 -11.08 6.16
N VAL A 278 2.27 -9.99 6.37
CA VAL A 278 2.70 -9.05 5.32
C VAL A 278 4.10 -9.43 4.83
N TYR A 279 4.43 -9.16 3.57
CA TYR A 279 5.76 -9.46 3.01
C TYR A 279 6.95 -8.86 3.78
N HIS A 280 6.75 -7.73 4.49
CA HIS A 280 7.80 -7.14 5.33
C HIS A 280 7.81 -7.69 6.76
N GLY A 281 7.06 -8.78 7.01
CA GLY A 281 7.06 -9.53 8.26
C GLY A 281 6.02 -9.11 9.29
N GLY A 282 5.25 -8.05 9.04
CA GLY A 282 4.17 -7.64 9.94
C GLY A 282 3.09 -8.72 10.06
N VAL A 283 2.46 -8.81 11.23
CA VAL A 283 1.31 -9.69 11.47
C VAL A 283 0.15 -8.83 11.94
N PHE A 284 -1.01 -8.98 11.30
CA PHE A 284 -2.18 -8.16 11.60
C PHE A 284 -3.45 -9.00 11.60
N GLU A 285 -4.47 -8.50 12.29
CA GLU A 285 -5.80 -9.09 12.25
C GLU A 285 -6.63 -8.49 11.12
N LYS A 286 -7.33 -9.35 10.39
CA LYS A 286 -8.30 -8.94 9.38
C LYS A 286 -9.58 -9.76 9.52
N ARG A 287 -10.72 -9.11 9.24
CA ARG A 287 -12.01 -9.79 9.16
C ARG A 287 -11.95 -10.90 8.11
N LYS A 288 -12.41 -12.10 8.44
CA LYS A 288 -12.41 -13.29 7.58
C LYS A 288 -13.16 -13.09 6.26
N THR A 289 -14.11 -12.14 6.23
CA THR A 289 -14.89 -11.77 5.04
C THR A 289 -14.17 -10.82 4.09
N ASN A 290 -12.98 -10.30 4.45
CA ASN A 290 -12.23 -9.39 3.60
C ASN A 290 -11.68 -10.13 2.37
N GLN A 291 -11.81 -9.52 1.19
CA GLN A 291 -11.41 -10.07 -0.11
C GLN A 291 -10.63 -9.03 -0.93
N GLN A 292 -9.95 -8.09 -0.27
CA GLN A 292 -9.11 -7.10 -0.94
C GLN A 292 -8.16 -7.77 -1.94
N GLY A 293 -8.01 -7.16 -3.13
CA GLY A 293 -7.29 -7.78 -4.25
C GLY A 293 -5.81 -8.10 -3.99
N TYR A 294 -5.23 -7.56 -2.92
CA TYR A 294 -3.86 -7.77 -2.47
C TYR A 294 -3.72 -8.75 -1.30
N LEU A 295 -4.83 -9.35 -0.82
CA LEU A 295 -4.90 -10.27 0.31
C LEU A 295 -5.31 -11.66 -0.17
N SER A 296 -4.34 -12.58 -0.17
CA SER A 296 -4.54 -13.95 -0.66
C SER A 296 -3.94 -14.96 0.32
N PHE A 297 -3.47 -16.10 -0.16
CA PHE A 297 -2.76 -17.10 0.63
C PHE A 297 -1.72 -17.83 -0.22
N ARG A 298 -0.84 -18.57 0.47
CA ARG A 298 -0.02 -19.61 -0.16
C ARG A 298 -0.09 -20.85 0.69
N ALA A 299 -0.61 -21.94 0.13
CA ALA A 299 -0.82 -23.17 0.86
C ALA A 299 0.50 -23.87 1.17
N VAL A 300 0.53 -24.62 2.28
CA VAL A 300 1.67 -25.42 2.71
C VAL A 300 1.26 -26.85 3.01
N LYS A 301 2.24 -27.75 2.93
CA LYS A 301 2.16 -29.12 3.44
C LYS A 301 3.48 -29.54 4.07
N GLY A 302 3.43 -30.55 4.94
CA GLY A 302 4.63 -31.19 5.48
C GLY A 302 5.46 -31.84 4.37
N VAL A 303 6.78 -31.86 4.56
CA VAL A 303 7.69 -32.66 3.73
C VAL A 303 7.83 -34.04 4.38
N PRO A 304 7.73 -35.15 3.62
CA PRO A 304 8.01 -36.49 4.13
C PRO A 304 9.43 -36.65 4.66
#